data_AF-A0A7W1ZVI0-F1
#
_entry.id   AF-A0A7W1ZVI0-F1
#
_cell.length_a   1.000
_cell.length_b   1.000
_cell.length_c   1.000
_cell.angle_alpha   90.00
_cell.angle_beta   90.00
_cell.angle_gamma   90.00
#
_symmetry.space_group_name_H-M   'P 1'
#
loop_
_entity.id
_entity.type
_entity.pdbx_description
1 polymer ?
#
loop_
_entity_poly.entity_id
_entity_poly.type
_entity_poly.pdbx_seq_one_letter_code
_entity_poly.pdbx_strand_id
1 'polypeptide(L)'
;MNFINAAFKKICMAAALCLCIQMADAQTDVDAIMMNKKLFCAGGIYTHSSWKNYWEGDFKRNNRNLGTVSTQMIGVMGTYGICNKLNFIFNLPYVETKASAGTMHGMKGIQDLSLMLRWMPFLKHVGNKGIISAYAVGGVSFPTSNYVADFLPLSIGMRSKTASLRLMADYQLGHFFA
;
A
#
# COMPACT_ATOMS: atom_id res chain seq x y z
N MET A 1 -23.65 2.25 40.95
CA MET A 1 -22.74 1.18 40.48
C MET A 1 -22.76 0.92 38.96
N ASN A 2 -23.36 1.79 38.12
CA ASN A 2 -23.46 1.57 36.66
C ASN A 2 -22.54 2.47 35.83
N PHE A 3 -22.09 3.62 36.37
CA PHE A 3 -21.25 4.58 35.64
C PHE A 3 -19.79 4.11 35.50
N ILE A 4 -19.23 3.49 36.54
CA ILE A 4 -17.85 2.99 36.55
C ILE A 4 -17.67 1.86 35.52
N ASN A 5 -18.67 0.96 35.40
CA ASN A 5 -18.66 -0.11 34.40
C ASN A 5 -18.76 0.40 32.95
N ALA A 6 -19.43 1.52 32.71
CA ALA A 6 -19.53 2.12 31.38
C ALA A 6 -18.21 2.81 30.98
N ALA A 7 -17.56 3.52 31.91
CA ALA A 7 -16.24 4.11 31.68
C ALA A 7 -15.16 3.04 31.47
N PHE A 8 -15.19 1.98 32.29
CA PHE A 8 -14.29 0.83 32.16
C PHE A 8 -14.48 0.11 30.82
N LYS A 9 -15.72 -0.13 30.38
CA LYS A 9 -16.01 -0.67 29.03
C LYS A 9 -15.45 0.19 27.90
N LYS A 10 -15.60 1.52 27.98
CA LYS A 10 -15.07 2.45 26.96
C LYS A 10 -13.54 2.44 26.91
N ILE A 11 -12.89 2.39 28.08
CA ILE A 11 -11.43 2.29 28.19
C ILE A 11 -10.94 0.95 27.64
N CYS A 12 -11.61 -0.15 27.95
CA CYS A 12 -11.28 -1.47 27.39
C CYS A 12 -11.52 -1.54 25.88
N MET A 13 -12.57 -0.90 25.34
CA MET A 13 -12.82 -0.83 23.89
C MET A 13 -11.75 0.00 23.17
N ALA A 14 -11.34 1.13 23.75
CA ALA A 14 -10.27 1.97 23.22
C ALA A 14 -8.91 1.26 23.29
N ALA A 15 -8.62 0.54 24.39
CA ALA A 15 -7.42 -0.26 24.54
C ALA A 15 -7.39 -1.43 23.53
N ALA A 16 -8.52 -2.12 23.33
CA ALA A 16 -8.64 -3.18 22.32
C ALA A 16 -8.44 -2.64 20.89
N LEU A 17 -8.96 -1.44 20.60
CA LEU A 17 -8.73 -0.77 19.31
C LEU A 17 -7.25 -0.38 19.12
N CYS A 18 -6.55 0.04 20.18
CA CYS A 18 -5.11 0.32 20.16
C CYS A 18 -4.23 -0.92 20.03
N LEU A 19 -4.66 -2.07 20.59
CA LEU A 19 -3.93 -3.34 20.53
C LEU A 19 -4.03 -4.02 19.15
N CYS A 20 -5.07 -3.73 18.35
CA CYS A 20 -5.20 -4.23 16.98
C CYS A 20 -4.22 -3.59 15.96
N ILE A 21 -3.45 -2.57 16.37
CA ILE A 21 -2.57 -1.81 15.46
C ILE A 21 -1.18 -2.47 15.31
N GLN A 22 -0.86 -3.49 16.10
CA GLN A 22 0.54 -3.90 16.27
C GLN A 22 1.13 -4.79 15.17
N MET A 23 0.35 -5.53 14.36
CA MET A 23 0.88 -6.25 13.19
C MET A 23 -0.23 -6.44 12.15
N ALA A 24 -0.46 -5.41 11.32
CA ALA A 24 -1.21 -5.58 10.09
C ALA A 24 -0.20 -5.75 8.96
N ASP A 25 -0.06 -6.97 8.43
CA ASP A 25 0.53 -7.13 7.11
C ASP A 25 -0.38 -6.41 6.12
N ALA A 26 0.10 -5.27 5.63
CA ALA A 26 -0.61 -4.50 4.63
C ALA A 26 -0.67 -5.34 3.35
N GLN A 27 -1.87 -5.82 3.01
CA GLN A 27 -2.11 -6.39 1.68
C GLN A 27 -1.84 -5.31 0.65
N THR A 28 -0.83 -5.54 -0.17
CA THR A 28 -0.50 -4.67 -1.31
C THR A 28 -1.20 -5.19 -2.56
N ASP A 29 -1.19 -4.41 -3.64
CA ASP A 29 -1.61 -4.85 -4.98
C ASP A 29 -0.90 -6.14 -5.47
N VAL A 30 0.13 -6.60 -4.76
CA VAL A 30 0.93 -7.79 -5.03
C VAL A 30 0.52 -9.02 -4.21
N ASP A 31 -0.60 -8.98 -3.48
CA ASP A 31 -1.09 -10.17 -2.78
C ASP A 31 -1.73 -11.21 -3.73
N ALA A 32 -1.62 -12.49 -3.39
CA ALA A 32 -2.22 -13.62 -4.12
C ALA A 32 -3.66 -13.93 -3.68
N ILE A 33 -4.41 -12.94 -3.20
CA ILE A 33 -5.76 -13.11 -2.66
C ILE A 33 -6.80 -12.59 -3.66
N MET A 34 -7.84 -13.38 -3.87
CA MET A 34 -8.94 -13.06 -4.79
C MET A 34 -10.20 -12.73 -4.01
N MET A 35 -10.96 -11.75 -4.49
CA MET A 35 -12.25 -11.40 -3.90
C MET A 35 -13.32 -12.27 -4.54
N ASN A 36 -14.29 -12.68 -3.72
CA ASN A 36 -15.44 -13.40 -4.24
C ASN A 36 -16.26 -12.50 -5.17
N LYS A 37 -16.97 -13.12 -6.11
CA LYS A 37 -17.87 -12.41 -7.04
C LYS A 37 -18.85 -11.50 -6.29
N LYS A 38 -18.94 -10.25 -6.72
CA LYS A 38 -19.77 -9.17 -6.14
C LYS A 38 -19.38 -8.76 -4.71
N LEU A 39 -18.20 -9.14 -4.24
CA LEU A 39 -17.69 -8.68 -2.94
C LEU A 39 -16.82 -7.44 -3.14
N PHE A 40 -17.08 -6.41 -2.33
CA PHE A 40 -16.28 -5.20 -2.26
C PHE A 40 -15.58 -5.13 -0.91
N CYS A 41 -14.27 -4.89 -0.92
CA CYS A 41 -13.46 -4.64 0.26
C CYS A 41 -12.76 -3.29 0.08
N ALA A 42 -12.76 -2.45 1.10
CA ALA A 42 -12.03 -1.19 1.10
C ALA A 42 -11.35 -0.98 2.44
N GLY A 43 -10.19 -0.32 2.41
CA GLY A 43 -9.38 -0.04 3.59
C GLY A 43 -8.67 1.29 3.48
N GLY A 44 -8.39 1.88 4.64
CA GLY A 44 -7.43 2.96 4.76
C GLY A 44 -6.02 2.38 4.82
N ILE A 45 -5.09 3.00 4.11
CA ILE A 45 -3.67 2.66 4.17
C ILE A 45 -2.91 3.81 4.83
N TYR A 46 -1.98 3.47 5.72
CA TYR A 46 -1.01 4.40 6.27
C TYR A 46 0.39 3.85 6.05
N THR A 47 1.31 4.69 5.59
CA THR A 47 2.70 4.30 5.40
C THR A 47 3.60 5.43 5.86
N HIS A 48 4.67 5.06 6.58
CA HIS A 48 5.74 5.96 6.94
C HIS A 48 7.06 5.38 6.42
N SER A 49 7.79 6.18 5.65
CA SER A 49 9.13 5.86 5.16
C SER A 49 10.10 6.96 5.61
N SER A 50 11.31 6.56 6.00
CA SER A 50 12.34 7.48 6.46
C SER A 50 13.70 6.95 6.06
N TRP A 51 14.50 7.79 5.41
CA TRP A 51 15.84 7.44 4.97
C TRP A 51 16.79 8.63 5.10
N LYS A 52 18.07 8.32 5.30
CA LYS A 52 19.13 9.32 5.47
C LYS A 52 20.27 9.12 4.46
N ASN A 53 20.56 7.87 4.16
CA ASN A 53 21.59 7.51 3.18
C ASN A 53 20.91 6.97 1.93
N TYR A 54 21.47 7.27 0.77
CA TYR A 54 20.98 6.84 -0.54
C TYR A 54 22.15 6.57 -1.47
N TRP A 55 21.90 5.88 -2.58
CA TRP A 55 22.94 5.54 -3.56
C TRP A 55 22.85 6.49 -4.76
N GLU A 56 23.99 7.02 -5.19
CA GLU A 56 24.15 7.70 -6.47
C GLU A 56 25.19 6.93 -7.29
N GLY A 57 24.72 6.10 -8.23
CA GLY A 57 25.57 5.08 -8.84
C GLY A 57 26.13 4.13 -7.76
N ASP A 58 27.45 3.95 -7.77
CA ASP A 58 28.16 3.08 -6.80
C ASP A 58 28.47 3.78 -5.46
N PHE A 59 28.15 5.07 -5.31
CA PHE A 59 28.49 5.83 -4.11
C PHE A 59 27.31 5.92 -3.14
N LYS A 60 27.51 5.38 -1.93
CA LYS A 60 26.59 5.59 -0.81
C LYS A 60 26.78 7.00 -0.24
N ARG A 61 25.78 7.86 -0.42
CA ARG A 61 25.79 9.25 0.04
C ARG A 61 25.08 9.43 1.37
N ASN A 62 25.62 10.38 2.13
CA ASN A 62 24.98 10.98 3.29
C ASN A 62 24.92 12.50 3.04
N ASN A 63 23.76 13.01 2.63
CA ASN A 63 23.60 14.41 2.27
C ASN A 63 23.11 15.23 3.46
N ARG A 64 24.04 15.96 4.11
CA ARG A 64 23.71 16.81 5.28
C ARG A 64 22.79 17.98 4.94
N ASN A 65 22.71 18.40 3.68
CA ASN A 65 21.79 19.44 3.21
C ASN A 65 20.36 18.94 3.02
N LEU A 66 20.12 17.62 3.07
CA LEU A 66 18.78 17.03 3.16
C LEU A 66 18.49 16.50 4.57
N GLY A 67 19.53 16.04 5.25
CA GLY A 67 19.40 15.33 6.51
C GLY A 67 18.67 14.00 6.29
N THR A 68 17.59 13.79 7.03
CA THR A 68 16.68 12.66 6.86
C THR A 68 15.49 13.10 6.02
N VAL A 69 15.20 12.37 4.95
CA VAL A 69 14.00 12.52 4.16
C VAL A 69 12.96 11.53 4.68
N SER A 70 11.78 12.04 5.00
CA SER A 70 10.64 11.25 5.46
C SER A 70 9.45 11.45 4.53
N THR A 71 8.70 10.37 4.33
CA THR A 71 7.46 10.35 3.54
C THR A 71 6.37 9.74 4.40
N GLN A 72 5.28 10.46 4.57
CA GLN A 72 4.05 9.97 5.19
C GLN A 72 2.99 9.86 4.10
N MET A 73 2.28 8.75 4.08
CA MET A 73 1.20 8.51 3.14
C MET A 73 -0.02 8.01 3.88
N ILE A 74 -1.16 8.63 3.60
CA ILE A 74 -2.48 8.17 4.02
C ILE A 74 -3.31 8.03 2.75
N GLY A 75 -3.95 6.90 2.55
CA GLY A 75 -4.71 6.66 1.33
C GLY A 75 -5.93 5.80 1.55
N VAL A 76 -6.72 5.69 0.49
CA VAL A 76 -7.82 4.73 0.40
C VAL A 76 -7.51 3.74 -0.71
N MET A 77 -7.71 2.47 -0.42
CA MET A 77 -7.59 1.38 -1.36
C MET A 77 -8.87 0.55 -1.34
N GLY A 78 -9.28 0.04 -2.49
CA GLY A 78 -10.40 -0.89 -2.54
C GLY A 78 -10.30 -1.89 -3.67
N THR A 79 -10.89 -3.06 -3.43
CA THR A 79 -10.91 -4.20 -4.34
C THR A 79 -12.34 -4.69 -4.51
N TYR A 80 -12.78 -4.83 -5.75
CA TYR A 80 -14.07 -5.38 -6.14
C TYR A 80 -13.92 -6.66 -6.94
N GLY A 81 -14.51 -7.76 -6.48
CA GLY A 81 -14.54 -9.04 -7.20
C GLY A 81 -15.57 -9.01 -8.33
N ILE A 82 -15.14 -8.78 -9.58
CA ILE A 82 -16.01 -8.87 -10.76
C ILE A 82 -16.50 -10.32 -10.93
N CYS A 83 -15.59 -11.28 -10.77
CA CYS A 83 -15.88 -12.70 -10.65
C CYS A 83 -14.82 -13.37 -9.74
N ASN A 84 -14.99 -14.64 -9.41
CA ASN A 84 -14.05 -15.38 -8.53
C ASN A 84 -12.60 -15.48 -9.08
N LYS A 85 -12.36 -15.03 -10.32
CA LYS A 85 -11.06 -15.03 -10.98
C LYS A 85 -10.62 -13.64 -11.46
N LEU A 86 -11.42 -12.60 -11.29
CA LEU A 86 -11.12 -11.25 -11.78
C LEU A 86 -11.53 -10.20 -10.74
N ASN A 87 -10.56 -9.44 -10.26
CA ASN A 87 -10.76 -8.32 -9.37
C ASN A 87 -10.44 -7.00 -10.08
N PHE A 88 -11.16 -5.95 -9.70
CA PHE A 88 -10.80 -4.56 -9.96
C PHE A 88 -10.26 -3.94 -8.67
N ILE A 89 -9.18 -3.19 -8.76
CA ILE A 89 -8.49 -2.58 -7.62
C ILE A 89 -8.32 -1.09 -7.92
N PHE A 90 -8.55 -0.24 -6.93
CA PHE A 90 -8.19 1.16 -6.99
C PHE A 90 -7.38 1.57 -5.75
N ASN A 91 -6.54 2.59 -5.93
CA ASN A 91 -5.76 3.21 -4.85
C ASN A 91 -5.64 4.72 -5.07
N LEU A 92 -5.85 5.51 -4.02
CA LEU A 92 -5.68 6.96 -4.04
C LEU A 92 -4.98 7.43 -2.76
N PRO A 93 -3.67 7.75 -2.82
CA PRO A 93 -2.90 8.20 -1.68
C PRO A 93 -2.77 9.74 -1.62
N TYR A 94 -2.86 10.28 -0.40
CA TYR A 94 -2.35 11.58 -0.02
C TYR A 94 -0.95 11.38 0.57
N VAL A 95 0.04 12.08 0.01
CA VAL A 95 1.45 11.92 0.35
C VAL A 95 2.00 13.25 0.84
N GLU A 96 2.83 13.20 1.89
CA GLU A 96 3.59 14.32 2.42
C GLU A 96 5.06 13.91 2.58
N THR A 97 5.97 14.68 2.00
CA THR A 97 7.41 14.51 2.13
C THR A 97 8.00 15.62 3.00
N LYS A 98 9.11 15.34 3.67
CA LYS A 98 9.84 16.32 4.49
C LYS A 98 11.31 15.99 4.55
N ALA A 99 12.17 16.98 4.31
CA ALA A 99 13.59 16.95 4.65
C ALA A 99 13.80 17.50 6.07
N SER A 100 14.69 16.88 6.85
CA SER A 100 14.99 17.33 8.22
C SER A 100 16.01 18.45 8.28
N ALA A 101 16.71 18.72 7.19
CA ALA A 101 17.75 19.75 7.10
C ALA A 101 17.73 20.44 5.73
N GLY A 102 18.48 21.54 5.64
CA GLY A 102 18.59 22.38 4.45
C GLY A 102 17.39 23.27 4.21
N THR A 103 17.34 23.83 3.00
CA THR A 103 16.35 24.82 2.56
C THR A 103 15.26 24.24 1.67
N MET A 104 15.37 22.95 1.30
CA MET A 104 14.38 22.30 0.45
C MET A 104 13.11 22.00 1.23
N HIS A 105 12.00 22.60 0.80
CA HIS A 105 10.70 22.36 1.42
C HIS A 105 10.12 21.00 1.02
N GLY A 106 9.38 20.36 1.90
CA GLY A 106 8.60 19.18 1.54
C GLY A 106 7.48 19.49 0.55
N MET A 107 6.89 18.45 -0.02
CA MET A 107 5.67 18.55 -0.82
C MET A 107 4.56 17.74 -0.20
N LYS A 108 3.32 18.20 -0.38
CA LYS A 108 2.14 17.48 0.09
C LYS A 108 0.99 17.57 -0.91
N GLY A 109 0.21 16.51 -1.03
CA GLY A 109 -0.95 16.49 -1.89
C GLY A 109 -1.47 15.10 -2.20
N ILE A 110 -2.61 15.04 -2.88
CA ILE A 110 -3.13 13.80 -3.46
C ILE A 110 -2.26 13.45 -4.67
N GLN A 111 -1.67 12.27 -4.67
CA GLN A 111 -0.70 11.86 -5.68
C GLN A 111 -1.42 11.38 -6.96
N ASP A 112 -1.41 10.07 -7.21
CA ASP A 112 -1.87 9.46 -8.45
C ASP A 112 -3.00 8.50 -8.13
N LEU A 113 -4.05 8.52 -8.95
CA LEU A 113 -5.09 7.50 -8.91
C LEU A 113 -4.60 6.30 -9.69
N SER A 114 -4.54 5.14 -9.04
CA SER A 114 -4.20 3.86 -9.66
C SER A 114 -5.44 3.01 -9.82
N LEU A 115 -5.66 2.48 -11.03
CA LEU A 115 -6.73 1.56 -11.38
C LEU A 115 -6.12 0.29 -11.96
N MET A 116 -6.42 -0.87 -11.39
CA MET A 116 -5.81 -2.14 -11.77
C MET A 116 -6.85 -3.25 -11.90
N LEU A 117 -6.56 -4.22 -12.77
CA LEU A 117 -7.27 -5.47 -12.91
C LEU A 117 -6.33 -6.60 -12.53
N ARG A 118 -6.76 -7.46 -11.60
CA ARG A 118 -6.06 -8.68 -11.19
C ARG A 118 -6.84 -9.88 -11.70
N TRP A 119 -6.21 -10.68 -12.55
CA TRP A 119 -6.79 -11.88 -13.15
C TRP A 119 -6.02 -13.12 -12.69
N MET A 120 -6.74 -14.12 -12.19
CA MET A 120 -6.22 -15.43 -11.79
C MET A 120 -6.70 -16.50 -12.79
N PRO A 121 -6.02 -16.68 -13.94
CA PRO A 121 -6.41 -17.68 -14.93
C PRO A 121 -6.22 -19.11 -14.42
N PHE A 122 -5.19 -19.34 -13.60
CA PHE A 122 -4.75 -20.67 -13.19
C PHE A 122 -4.76 -20.81 -11.67
N LEU A 123 -5.40 -21.88 -11.20
CA LEU A 123 -5.33 -22.36 -9.83
C LEU A 123 -5.43 -23.89 -9.87
N LYS A 124 -4.47 -24.58 -9.26
CA LYS A 124 -4.43 -26.05 -9.24
C LYS A 124 -3.94 -26.56 -7.89
N HIS A 125 -4.63 -27.58 -7.39
CA HIS A 125 -4.20 -28.33 -6.22
C HIS A 125 -3.11 -29.33 -6.63
N VAL A 126 -2.02 -29.38 -5.86
CA VAL A 126 -0.87 -30.27 -6.07
C VAL A 126 -0.69 -31.12 -4.81
N GLY A 127 -0.92 -32.42 -4.96
CA GLY A 127 -0.97 -33.35 -3.82
C GLY A 127 -2.09 -33.01 -2.84
N ASN A 128 -1.90 -33.35 -1.56
CA ASN A 128 -2.94 -33.21 -0.53
C ASN A 128 -2.94 -31.83 0.16
N LYS A 129 -1.88 -31.02 -0.02
CA LYS A 129 -1.66 -29.78 0.75
C LYS A 129 -1.12 -28.60 -0.07
N GLY A 130 -0.81 -28.78 -1.35
CA GLY A 130 -0.24 -27.74 -2.20
C GLY A 130 -1.31 -27.05 -3.05
N ILE A 131 -1.21 -25.73 -3.20
CA ILE A 131 -1.99 -24.94 -4.15
C ILE A 131 -1.02 -24.09 -4.96
N ILE A 132 -1.05 -24.23 -6.28
CA ILE A 132 -0.34 -23.34 -7.20
C ILE A 132 -1.36 -22.44 -7.86
N SER A 133 -1.08 -21.14 -7.89
CA SER A 133 -1.88 -20.16 -8.64
C SER A 133 -0.99 -19.22 -9.45
N ALA A 134 -1.53 -18.71 -10.55
CA ALA A 134 -0.86 -17.72 -11.38
C ALA A 134 -1.80 -16.55 -11.64
N TYR A 135 -1.22 -15.35 -11.66
CA TYR A 135 -1.92 -14.08 -11.78
C TYR A 135 -1.29 -13.21 -12.85
N ALA A 136 -2.12 -12.44 -13.52
CA ALA A 136 -1.74 -11.29 -14.30
C ALA A 136 -2.40 -10.05 -13.68
N VAL A 137 -1.62 -9.01 -13.41
CA VAL A 137 -2.11 -7.72 -12.90
C VAL A 137 -1.75 -6.65 -13.91
N GLY A 138 -2.75 -5.99 -14.46
CA GLY A 138 -2.57 -4.89 -15.41
C GLY A 138 -3.28 -3.64 -14.91
N GLY A 139 -2.69 -2.46 -15.08
CA GLY A 139 -3.30 -1.24 -14.60
C GLY A 139 -2.75 0.03 -15.22
N VAL A 140 -3.39 1.13 -14.85
CA VAL A 140 -2.98 2.49 -15.22
C VAL A 140 -2.95 3.37 -13.97
N SER A 141 -2.05 4.35 -13.95
CA SER A 141 -2.06 5.43 -12.97
C SER A 141 -1.97 6.79 -13.66
N PHE A 142 -2.54 7.81 -13.04
CA PHE A 142 -2.45 9.18 -13.52
C PHE A 142 -2.52 10.19 -12.36
N PRO A 143 -1.85 11.36 -12.50
CA PRO A 143 -1.82 12.37 -11.45
C PRO A 143 -3.20 12.99 -11.25
N THR A 144 -3.57 13.16 -9.99
CA THR A 144 -4.84 13.78 -9.58
C THR A 144 -4.69 15.21 -9.07
N SER A 145 -3.45 15.66 -8.84
CA SER A 145 -3.15 17.03 -8.45
C SER A 145 -1.94 17.59 -9.22
N ASN A 146 -1.77 18.92 -9.14
CA ASN A 146 -0.70 19.64 -9.83
C ASN A 146 0.53 19.78 -8.92
N TYR A 147 1.27 18.69 -8.75
CA TYR A 147 2.55 18.69 -8.03
C TYR A 147 3.75 18.81 -8.99
N VAL A 148 4.90 19.24 -8.47
CA VAL A 148 6.16 19.43 -9.22
C VAL A 148 6.97 18.14 -9.24
N ALA A 149 7.04 17.47 -10.39
CA ALA A 149 7.77 16.21 -10.54
C ALA A 149 9.30 16.38 -10.44
N ASP A 150 9.84 17.52 -10.90
CA ASP A 150 11.29 17.77 -10.96
C ASP A 150 11.94 17.95 -9.58
N PHE A 151 11.14 18.00 -8.51
CA PHE A 151 11.62 18.22 -7.15
C PHE A 151 11.97 16.93 -6.41
N LEU A 152 12.34 15.86 -7.13
CA LEU A 152 12.85 14.64 -6.54
C LEU A 152 14.11 14.93 -5.69
N PRO A 153 14.27 14.28 -4.52
CA PRO A 153 13.45 13.19 -4.00
C PRO A 153 12.26 13.64 -3.13
N LEU A 154 11.94 14.93 -3.08
CA LEU A 154 10.83 15.48 -2.29
C LEU A 154 9.51 15.55 -3.06
N SER A 155 9.53 15.38 -4.38
CA SER A 155 8.30 15.23 -5.17
C SER A 155 7.46 14.08 -4.62
N ILE A 156 6.14 14.30 -4.57
CA ILE A 156 5.19 13.27 -4.19
C ILE A 156 4.94 12.26 -5.31
N GLY A 157 5.35 12.50 -6.56
CA GLY A 157 5.16 11.57 -7.67
C GLY A 157 5.89 11.98 -8.95
N MET A 158 5.62 11.28 -10.05
CA MET A 158 6.28 11.51 -11.35
C MET A 158 5.46 12.38 -12.31
N ARG A 159 4.21 12.72 -11.96
CA ARG A 159 3.28 13.52 -12.77
C ARG A 159 3.11 12.97 -14.19
N SER A 160 3.03 11.65 -14.30
CA SER A 160 2.95 10.94 -15.58
C SER A 160 1.74 10.02 -15.62
N LYS A 161 1.25 9.74 -16.84
CA LYS A 161 0.31 8.65 -17.06
C LYS A 161 1.12 7.37 -17.25
N THR A 162 0.96 6.42 -16.35
CA THR A 162 1.72 5.17 -16.37
C THR A 162 0.78 4.02 -16.65
N ALA A 163 1.25 3.06 -17.44
CA ALA A 163 0.61 1.75 -17.59
C ALA A 163 1.58 0.68 -17.03
N SER A 164 1.03 -0.33 -16.37
CA SER A 164 1.83 -1.41 -15.78
C SER A 164 1.21 -2.76 -16.08
N LEU A 165 2.08 -3.77 -16.22
CA LEU A 165 1.72 -5.17 -16.34
C LEU A 165 2.67 -5.98 -15.47
N ARG A 166 2.12 -6.86 -14.65
CA ARG A 166 2.84 -7.75 -13.74
C ARG A 166 2.31 -9.17 -13.89
N LEU A 167 3.22 -10.13 -13.91
CA LEU A 167 2.93 -11.55 -13.79
C LEU A 167 3.38 -12.03 -12.40
N MET A 168 2.58 -12.90 -11.78
CA MET A 168 2.86 -13.43 -10.46
C MET A 168 2.49 -14.91 -10.41
N ALA A 169 3.32 -15.71 -9.74
CA ALA A 169 3.02 -17.08 -9.41
C ALA A 169 3.09 -17.22 -7.89
N ASP A 170 2.15 -17.97 -7.33
CA ASP A 170 2.02 -18.21 -5.90
C ASP A 170 1.92 -19.71 -5.64
N TYR A 171 2.62 -20.16 -4.60
CA TYR A 171 2.60 -21.54 -4.15
C TYR A 171 2.38 -21.59 -2.64
N GLN A 172 1.25 -22.13 -2.23
CA GLN A 172 0.88 -22.30 -0.83
C GLN A 172 1.00 -23.77 -0.44
N LEU A 173 1.67 -24.04 0.68
CA LEU A 173 1.84 -25.38 1.22
C LEU A 173 1.23 -25.46 2.63
N GLY A 174 0.05 -26.08 2.74
CA GLY A 174 -0.69 -26.19 4.00
C GLY A 174 -1.23 -24.84 4.50
N HIS A 175 -1.45 -24.72 5.81
CA HIS A 175 -1.88 -23.49 6.47
C HIS A 175 -0.70 -22.64 6.99
N PHE A 176 0.47 -22.73 6.35
CA PHE A 176 1.58 -21.86 6.68
C PHE A 176 1.31 -20.50 6.04
N PHE A 177 0.64 -19.63 6.78
CA PHE A 177 0.58 -18.20 6.46
C PHE A 177 1.85 -17.58 7.04
N ALA A 178 2.77 -17.21 6.16
CA ALA A 178 3.92 -16.37 6.49
C ALA A 178 3.62 -14.94 6.04
#